data_AF-A0A1V5DGS7-F1
#
_entry.id   AF-A0A1V5DGS7-F1
#
_cell.length_a   1.000
_cell.length_b   1.000
_cell.length_c   1.000
_cell.angle_alpha   90.00
_cell.angle_beta   90.00
_cell.angle_gamma   90.00
#
_symmetry.space_group_name_H-M   'P 1'
#
loop_
_entity.id
_entity.type
_entity.pdbx_description
1 polymer ?
#
loop_
_entity_poly.entity_id
_entity_poly.type
_entity_poly.pdbx_seq_one_letter_code
_entity_poly.pdbx_strand_id
1 'polypeptide(L)'
;MPTVPESDLQQVLSRLIDATTKNTSARKTAVRWFNRLYYDVRRWNESFIGFLKTYPGFASSMLPTEYKNFLGRLGEYRDSLQERYGTVKNDLCTGLKILSARYSRDFAWLYKEDEPLYHEIRSLIDESYATEIQIIRVAYSVADFIYGISSDEDWHVQHHAEIANRIRDYEEASKQAVANLQQMAESAGISLLDISEYETILNNEGSANPNVMVIGEITMSQDNINIKDVVGPVNVKARLDHVTQNVNTASTFTDVQKQEFSALIEELKQALASAASVAKPEDTQRVTQVAEMVAAEVKKEEPNKSFLTISTEGLMEAAKAVEAVAPAVLRVAAKVAAFVAGLF
;
A
#
# COMPACT_ATOMS: atom_id res chain seq x y z
N MET A 1 25.36 8.03 -1.77
CA MET A 1 23.90 8.08 -2.00
C MET A 1 23.30 6.86 -1.35
N PRO A 2 22.15 6.97 -0.66
CA PRO A 2 21.38 5.79 -0.29
C PRO A 2 21.04 4.98 -1.55
N THR A 3 21.01 3.66 -1.42
CA THR A 3 20.53 2.78 -2.49
C THR A 3 19.05 3.08 -2.75
N VAL A 4 18.63 2.99 -4.00
CA VAL A 4 17.23 3.19 -4.39
C VAL A 4 16.48 1.87 -4.24
N PRO A 5 15.21 1.85 -3.81
CA PRO A 5 14.49 0.60 -3.56
C PRO A 5 14.42 -0.33 -4.78
N GLU A 6 14.39 0.23 -5.99
CA GLU A 6 14.34 -0.56 -7.22
C GLU A 6 15.62 -1.39 -7.47
N SER A 7 16.78 -0.99 -6.92
CA SER A 7 18.01 -1.76 -7.12
C SER A 7 17.97 -3.12 -6.46
N ASP A 8 17.28 -3.23 -5.32
CA ASP A 8 17.22 -4.46 -4.54
C ASP A 8 16.35 -5.51 -5.25
N LEU A 9 15.43 -5.07 -6.12
CA LEU A 9 14.48 -5.97 -6.80
C LEU A 9 15.14 -6.78 -7.91
N GLN A 10 16.32 -6.37 -8.36
CA GLN A 10 17.06 -7.06 -9.41
C GLN A 10 17.45 -8.47 -8.97
N GLN A 11 17.86 -8.62 -7.70
CA GLN A 11 18.20 -9.94 -7.15
C GLN A 11 16.96 -10.83 -7.03
N VAL A 12 15.84 -10.27 -6.56
CA VAL A 12 14.56 -10.97 -6.47
C VAL A 12 14.10 -11.44 -7.85
N LEU A 13 14.12 -10.56 -8.85
CA LEU A 13 13.73 -10.90 -10.22
C LEU A 13 14.62 -11.99 -10.81
N SER A 14 15.94 -11.86 -10.66
CA SER A 14 16.91 -12.84 -11.15
C SER A 14 16.61 -14.23 -10.59
N ARG A 15 16.43 -14.35 -9.26
CA ARG A 15 16.12 -15.65 -8.65
C ARG A 15 14.76 -16.20 -9.05
N LEU A 16 13.75 -15.35 -9.24
CA LEU A 16 12.44 -15.77 -9.74
C LEU A 16 12.52 -16.29 -11.18
N ILE A 17 13.33 -15.66 -12.04
CA ILE A 17 13.58 -16.14 -13.42
C ILE A 17 14.21 -17.54 -13.37
N ASP A 18 15.28 -17.70 -12.58
CA ASP A 18 15.98 -18.98 -12.44
C ASP A 18 15.03 -20.08 -11.94
N ALA A 19 14.29 -19.80 -10.86
CA ALA A 19 13.35 -20.73 -10.23
C ALA A 19 12.22 -21.19 -11.17
N THR A 20 11.85 -20.37 -12.17
CA THR A 20 10.70 -20.62 -13.04
C THR A 20 11.07 -21.01 -14.47
N THR A 21 12.36 -21.16 -14.78
CA THR A 21 12.87 -21.42 -16.13
C THR A 21 12.23 -22.67 -16.78
N LYS A 22 11.92 -23.70 -15.98
CA LYS A 22 11.36 -24.99 -16.47
C LYS A 22 9.85 -25.14 -16.26
N ASN A 23 9.19 -24.18 -15.61
CA ASN A 23 7.79 -24.31 -15.21
C ASN A 23 6.98 -23.09 -15.68
N THR A 24 6.40 -23.18 -16.88
CA THR A 24 5.64 -22.08 -17.51
C THR A 24 4.45 -21.61 -16.67
N SER A 25 3.81 -22.50 -15.91
CA SER A 25 2.69 -22.14 -15.03
C SER A 25 3.19 -21.33 -13.84
N ALA A 26 4.21 -21.83 -13.14
CA ALA A 26 4.86 -21.12 -12.03
C ALA A 26 5.43 -19.77 -12.47
N ARG A 27 5.99 -19.70 -13.68
CA ARG A 27 6.51 -18.48 -14.27
C ARG A 27 5.46 -17.39 -14.37
N LYS A 28 4.24 -17.71 -14.81
CA LYS A 28 3.13 -16.75 -14.86
C LYS A 28 2.80 -16.22 -13.47
N THR A 29 2.71 -17.11 -12.47
CA THR A 29 2.44 -16.70 -11.08
C THR A 29 3.54 -15.80 -10.53
N ALA A 30 4.81 -16.16 -10.74
CA ALA A 30 5.96 -15.37 -10.30
C ALA A 30 6.00 -13.98 -10.96
N VAL A 31 5.79 -13.91 -12.28
CA VAL A 31 5.75 -12.63 -13.02
C VAL A 31 4.63 -11.72 -12.52
N ARG A 32 3.46 -12.27 -12.22
CA ARG A 32 2.33 -11.48 -11.70
C ARG A 32 2.61 -10.96 -10.29
N TRP A 33 3.14 -11.84 -9.43
CA TRP A 33 3.54 -11.47 -8.08
C TRP A 33 4.61 -10.38 -8.10
N PHE A 34 5.64 -10.54 -8.94
CA PHE A 34 6.71 -9.56 -9.07
C PHE A 34 6.23 -8.24 -9.69
N ASN A 35 5.32 -8.25 -10.68
CA ASN A 35 4.77 -7.01 -11.24
C ASN A 35 4.03 -6.18 -10.17
N ARG A 36 3.25 -6.84 -9.30
CA ARG A 36 2.57 -6.13 -8.21
C ARG A 36 3.57 -5.54 -7.21
N LEU A 37 4.58 -6.34 -6.86
CA LEU A 37 5.67 -5.92 -5.99
C LEU A 37 6.42 -4.71 -6.56
N TYR A 38 6.82 -4.79 -7.83
CA TYR A 38 7.47 -3.72 -8.57
C TYR A 38 6.61 -2.44 -8.60
N TYR A 39 5.30 -2.58 -8.89
CA TYR A 39 4.35 -1.48 -8.89
C TYR A 39 4.26 -0.78 -7.53
N ASP A 40 4.05 -1.52 -6.44
CA ASP A 40 3.88 -0.93 -5.10
C ASP A 40 5.14 -0.14 -4.67
N VAL A 41 6.33 -0.68 -4.96
CA VAL A 41 7.60 0.01 -4.70
C VAL A 41 7.76 1.26 -5.55
N ARG A 42 7.55 1.11 -6.86
CA ARG A 42 7.79 2.19 -7.81
C ARG A 42 6.84 3.35 -7.55
N ARG A 43 5.56 3.07 -7.29
CA ARG A 43 4.55 4.08 -6.98
C ARG A 43 4.89 4.87 -5.72
N TRP A 44 5.35 4.17 -4.68
CA TRP A 44 5.84 4.84 -3.48
C TRP A 44 7.06 5.73 -3.77
N ASN A 45 8.07 5.19 -4.47
CA ASN A 45 9.31 5.92 -4.71
C ASN A 45 9.09 7.13 -5.63
N GLU A 46 8.23 7.03 -6.65
CA GLU A 46 7.81 8.18 -7.46
C GLU A 46 7.11 9.25 -6.64
N SER A 47 6.22 8.85 -5.72
CA SER A 47 5.55 9.78 -4.83
C SER A 47 6.55 10.48 -3.90
N PHE A 48 7.53 9.74 -3.38
CA PHE A 48 8.59 10.29 -2.54
C PHE A 48 9.51 11.24 -3.32
N ILE A 49 9.95 10.87 -4.53
CA ILE A 49 10.72 11.74 -5.42
C ILE A 49 9.92 13.00 -5.76
N GLY A 50 8.64 12.85 -6.10
CA GLY A 50 7.73 13.97 -6.36
C GLY A 50 7.64 14.93 -5.18
N PHE A 51 7.52 14.39 -3.97
CA PHE A 51 7.59 15.17 -2.74
C PHE A 51 8.94 15.90 -2.58
N LEU A 52 10.07 15.22 -2.77
CA LEU A 52 11.40 15.84 -2.66
C LEU A 52 11.59 16.97 -3.67
N LYS A 53 11.05 16.84 -4.90
CA LYS A 53 11.14 17.86 -5.95
C LYS A 53 10.34 19.13 -5.65
N THR A 54 9.51 19.13 -4.62
CA THR A 54 8.90 20.37 -4.09
C THR A 54 9.86 21.20 -3.25
N TYR A 55 11.11 20.75 -3.07
CA TYR A 55 12.16 21.51 -2.41
C TYR A 55 12.37 22.87 -3.11
N PRO A 56 12.37 24.01 -2.39
CA PRO A 56 12.43 25.33 -3.01
C PRO A 56 13.69 25.60 -3.83
N GLY A 57 14.78 24.85 -3.61
CA GLY A 57 16.00 24.95 -4.41
C GLY A 57 15.84 24.58 -5.89
N PHE A 58 14.68 24.05 -6.30
CA PHE A 58 14.32 23.84 -7.70
C PHE A 58 13.64 25.06 -8.37
N ALA A 59 13.18 26.03 -7.59
CA ALA A 59 12.52 27.22 -8.09
C ALA A 59 13.51 28.34 -8.43
N SER A 60 13.12 29.27 -9.31
CA SER A 60 13.91 30.44 -9.68
C SER A 60 13.89 31.56 -8.62
N SER A 61 12.88 31.56 -7.74
CA SER A 61 12.74 32.43 -6.59
C SER A 61 12.73 31.57 -5.33
N MET A 62 13.48 31.99 -4.31
CA MET A 62 13.67 31.22 -3.08
C MET A 62 13.40 32.13 -1.88
N LEU A 63 12.21 32.03 -1.31
CA LEU A 63 11.86 32.74 -0.09
C LEU A 63 12.18 31.85 1.13
N PRO A 64 12.75 32.40 2.23
CA PRO A 64 13.00 31.63 3.45
C PRO A 64 11.76 30.88 3.96
N THR A 65 10.58 31.50 3.84
CA THR A 65 9.29 30.88 4.22
C THR A 65 8.96 29.61 3.44
N GLU A 66 9.42 29.48 2.20
CA GLU A 66 9.21 28.27 1.39
C GLU A 66 10.06 27.11 1.92
N TYR A 67 11.30 27.39 2.35
CA TYR A 67 12.16 26.37 2.99
C TYR A 67 11.56 25.91 4.31
N LYS A 68 11.10 26.84 5.14
CA LYS A 68 10.40 26.53 6.38
C LYS A 68 9.21 25.60 6.16
N ASN A 69 8.37 25.92 5.18
CA ASN A 69 7.20 25.12 4.84
C ASN A 69 7.58 23.73 4.35
N PHE A 70 8.59 23.63 3.49
CA PHE A 70 9.10 22.34 3.02
C PHE A 70 9.66 21.49 4.16
N LEU A 71 10.50 22.07 5.03
CA LEU A 71 11.11 21.39 6.17
C LEU A 71 10.07 20.93 7.19
N GLY A 72 9.03 21.73 7.43
CA GLY A 72 7.88 21.33 8.24
C GLY A 72 7.20 20.07 7.70
N ARG A 73 6.87 20.07 6.41
CA ARG A 73 6.28 18.88 5.75
C ARG A 73 7.25 17.68 5.69
N LEU A 74 8.55 17.90 5.55
CA LEU A 74 9.56 16.84 5.60
C LEU A 74 9.62 16.22 7.00
N GLY A 75 9.51 17.04 8.05
CA GLY A 75 9.36 16.59 9.43
C GLY A 75 8.10 15.73 9.61
N GLU A 76 6.94 16.22 9.16
CA GLU A 76 5.68 15.46 9.21
C GLU A 76 5.75 14.13 8.44
N TYR A 77 6.37 14.14 7.26
CA TYR A 77 6.59 12.92 6.47
C TYR A 77 7.46 11.93 7.23
N ARG A 78 8.55 12.40 7.85
CA ARG A 78 9.44 11.58 8.68
C ARG A 78 8.68 10.98 9.87
N ASP A 79 7.96 11.80 10.62
CA ASP A 79 7.19 11.37 11.78
C ASP A 79 6.13 10.32 11.37
N SER A 80 5.45 10.52 10.24
CA SER A 80 4.51 9.56 9.64
C SER A 80 5.15 8.21 9.29
N LEU A 81 6.43 8.18 8.93
CA LEU A 81 7.14 6.92 8.74
C LEU A 81 7.44 6.21 10.07
N GLN A 82 7.71 6.95 11.15
CA GLN A 82 8.03 6.39 12.48
C GLN A 82 6.80 5.89 13.22
N GLU A 83 5.67 6.58 13.08
CA GLU A 83 4.43 6.22 13.75
C GLU A 83 4.01 4.80 13.39
N ARG A 84 3.52 4.03 14.37
CA ARG A 84 3.00 2.67 14.13
C ARG A 84 1.92 2.64 13.05
N TYR A 85 1.19 3.76 12.90
CA TYR A 85 0.07 3.92 11.97
C TYR A 85 0.15 5.24 11.18
N GLY A 86 1.34 5.76 10.90
CA GLY A 86 1.41 6.96 10.07
C GLY A 86 0.89 6.70 8.66
N THR A 87 0.29 7.71 8.03
CA THR A 87 -0.40 7.61 6.74
C THR A 87 0.51 7.11 5.62
N VAL A 88 1.69 7.72 5.48
CA VAL A 88 2.70 7.37 4.46
C VAL A 88 3.14 5.91 4.61
N LYS A 89 3.38 5.50 5.85
CA LYS A 89 3.76 4.13 6.18
C LYS A 89 2.64 3.15 5.87
N ASN A 90 1.40 3.43 6.26
CA ASN A 90 0.30 2.49 6.09
C ASN A 90 -0.05 2.22 4.63
N ASP A 91 -0.01 3.23 3.76
CA ASP A 91 -0.31 3.06 2.33
C ASP A 91 0.67 2.09 1.66
N LEU A 92 1.97 2.27 1.91
CA LEU A 92 3.01 1.36 1.42
C LEU A 92 2.94 -0.03 2.08
N CYS A 93 2.80 -0.07 3.40
CA CYS A 93 2.90 -1.31 4.17
C CYS A 93 1.72 -2.24 3.93
N THR A 94 0.54 -1.71 3.63
CA THR A 94 -0.64 -2.53 3.39
C THR A 94 -0.47 -3.37 2.15
N GLY A 95 -0.04 -2.77 1.03
CA GLY A 95 0.25 -3.51 -0.22
C GLY A 95 1.33 -4.59 -0.02
N LEU A 96 2.44 -4.23 0.63
CA LEU A 96 3.53 -5.16 0.90
C LEU A 96 3.15 -6.30 1.86
N LYS A 97 2.35 -6.05 2.90
CA LYS A 97 1.84 -7.09 3.80
C LYS A 97 0.95 -8.09 3.07
N ILE A 98 0.07 -7.62 2.19
CA ILE A 98 -0.78 -8.48 1.36
C ILE A 98 0.08 -9.35 0.44
N LEU A 99 1.06 -8.75 -0.24
CA LEU A 99 2.01 -9.48 -1.09
C LEU A 99 2.81 -10.54 -0.31
N SER A 100 3.28 -10.18 0.87
CA SER A 100 4.04 -11.04 1.76
C SER A 100 3.22 -12.24 2.25
N ALA A 101 1.95 -12.01 2.63
CA ALA A 101 1.02 -13.07 3.01
C ALA A 101 0.70 -14.02 1.84
N ARG A 102 0.60 -13.47 0.62
CA ARG A 102 0.36 -14.25 -0.58
C ARG A 102 1.54 -15.08 -1.03
N TYR A 103 2.77 -14.67 -0.72
CA TYR A 103 3.98 -15.36 -1.16
C TYR A 103 3.93 -16.86 -0.82
N SER A 104 3.61 -17.22 0.42
CA SER A 104 3.56 -18.63 0.85
C SER A 104 2.54 -19.46 0.07
N ARG A 105 1.44 -18.84 -0.38
CA ARG A 105 0.43 -19.50 -1.20
C ARG A 105 0.86 -19.59 -2.66
N ASP A 106 1.28 -18.48 -3.24
CA ASP A 106 1.61 -18.35 -4.66
C ASP A 106 2.91 -19.12 -5.02
N PHE A 107 3.79 -19.34 -4.02
CA PHE A 107 5.04 -20.10 -4.13
C PHE A 107 5.04 -21.42 -3.33
N ALA A 108 3.87 -21.93 -2.93
CA ALA A 108 3.76 -23.23 -2.24
C ALA A 108 4.34 -24.40 -3.06
N TRP A 109 4.33 -24.28 -4.40
CA TRP A 109 4.96 -25.24 -5.31
C TRP A 109 6.48 -25.23 -5.15
N LEU A 110 7.09 -24.05 -5.06
CA LEU A 110 8.55 -23.89 -4.94
C LEU A 110 9.03 -24.44 -3.60
N TYR A 111 8.27 -24.20 -2.52
CA TYR A 111 8.58 -24.79 -1.21
C TYR A 111 8.63 -26.33 -1.26
N LYS A 112 7.77 -26.97 -2.06
CA LYS A 112 7.74 -28.44 -2.21
C LYS A 112 8.84 -28.97 -3.12
N GLU A 113 9.22 -28.20 -4.14
CA GLU A 113 10.19 -28.62 -5.16
C GLU A 113 11.64 -28.30 -4.78
N ASP A 114 11.87 -27.13 -4.17
CA ASP A 114 13.18 -26.60 -3.79
C ASP A 114 13.04 -25.65 -2.58
N GLU A 115 12.93 -26.25 -1.39
CA GLU A 115 12.81 -25.51 -0.11
C GLU A 115 13.97 -24.52 0.14
N PRO A 116 15.25 -24.85 -0.11
CA PRO A 116 16.34 -23.88 -0.01
C PRO A 116 16.15 -22.65 -0.89
N LEU A 117 15.78 -22.83 -2.16
CA LEU A 117 15.55 -21.71 -3.08
C LEU A 117 14.31 -20.90 -2.68
N TYR A 118 13.25 -21.55 -2.19
CA TYR A 118 12.09 -20.85 -1.64
C TYR A 118 12.48 -19.91 -0.49
N HIS A 119 13.31 -20.40 0.44
CA HIS A 119 13.78 -19.61 1.57
C HIS A 119 14.79 -18.53 1.15
N GLU A 120 15.64 -18.79 0.15
CA GLU A 120 16.53 -17.78 -0.41
C GLU A 120 15.73 -16.63 -1.03
N ILE A 121 14.76 -16.93 -1.91
CA ILE A 121 13.89 -15.91 -2.51
C ILE A 121 13.10 -15.19 -1.43
N ARG A 122 12.60 -15.92 -0.42
CA ARG A 122 11.91 -15.32 0.70
C ARG A 122 12.82 -14.38 1.49
N SER A 123 14.06 -14.75 1.74
CA SER A 123 15.06 -13.89 2.40
C SER A 123 15.36 -12.68 1.54
N LEU A 124 15.58 -12.83 0.24
CA LEU A 124 15.82 -11.70 -0.67
C LEU A 124 14.63 -10.75 -0.71
N ILE A 125 13.40 -11.27 -0.71
CA ILE A 125 12.20 -10.45 -0.55
C ILE A 125 12.23 -9.81 0.83
N ASP A 126 12.38 -10.58 1.90
CA ASP A 126 12.48 -10.06 3.26
C ASP A 126 13.79 -9.28 3.52
N GLU A 127 14.67 -9.03 2.54
CA GLU A 127 15.89 -8.22 2.64
C GLU A 127 15.75 -6.94 1.81
N SER A 128 15.33 -7.11 0.54
CA SER A 128 14.84 -6.03 -0.32
C SER A 128 13.64 -5.31 0.32
N TYR A 129 12.93 -6.02 1.20
CA TYR A 129 11.71 -5.62 1.90
C TYR A 129 11.70 -6.02 3.37
N ALA A 130 12.86 -6.11 4.04
CA ALA A 130 12.99 -6.44 5.48
C ALA A 130 12.17 -5.52 6.37
N THR A 131 10.87 -5.79 6.40
CA THR A 131 9.78 -4.89 6.74
C THR A 131 9.86 -3.55 6.01
N GLU A 132 8.73 -2.89 5.81
CA GLU A 132 8.57 -1.45 6.00
C GLU A 132 9.87 -0.63 6.35
N ILE A 133 10.64 -1.10 7.34
CA ILE A 133 11.91 -0.57 7.81
C ILE A 133 12.95 -0.23 6.72
N GLN A 134 13.17 -1.01 5.66
CA GLN A 134 14.20 -0.63 4.66
C GLN A 134 13.78 0.55 3.80
N ILE A 135 12.55 0.55 3.31
CA ILE A 135 12.01 1.69 2.55
C ILE A 135 11.93 2.93 3.45
N ILE A 136 11.51 2.73 4.70
CA ILE A 136 11.61 3.75 5.76
C ILE A 136 13.06 4.23 5.87
N ARG A 137 14.05 3.35 6.02
CA ARG A 137 15.46 3.75 6.20
C ARG A 137 16.02 4.49 5.01
N VAL A 138 15.65 4.13 3.78
CA VAL A 138 16.03 4.91 2.58
C VAL A 138 15.40 6.31 2.67
N ALA A 139 14.11 6.39 2.92
CA ALA A 139 13.40 7.66 3.06
C ALA A 139 13.96 8.53 4.19
N TYR A 140 14.24 7.92 5.34
CA TYR A 140 14.92 8.54 6.49
C TYR A 140 16.31 8.98 6.12
N SER A 141 17.11 8.16 5.44
CA SER A 141 18.47 8.54 5.06
C SER A 141 18.48 9.74 4.12
N VAL A 142 17.53 9.83 3.19
CA VAL A 142 17.38 11.00 2.32
C VAL A 142 16.84 12.19 3.10
N ALA A 143 15.83 12.00 3.95
CA ALA A 143 15.22 13.05 4.75
C ALA A 143 16.19 13.63 5.79
N ASP A 144 16.89 12.79 6.55
CA ASP A 144 17.90 13.17 7.53
C ASP A 144 19.14 13.75 6.85
N PHE A 145 19.44 13.38 5.61
CA PHE A 145 20.44 14.12 4.86
C PHE A 145 19.97 15.57 4.63
N ILE A 146 18.74 15.77 4.17
CA ILE A 146 18.22 17.13 3.92
C ILE A 146 18.07 17.91 5.23
N TYR A 147 17.57 17.28 6.29
CA TYR A 147 17.23 17.89 7.57
C TYR A 147 18.45 18.01 8.52
N GLY A 148 19.31 17.00 8.51
CA GLY A 148 20.41 16.81 9.47
C GLY A 148 21.67 17.60 9.14
N ILE A 149 21.77 18.20 7.94
CA ILE A 149 22.86 19.13 7.66
C ILE A 149 22.63 20.46 8.39
N SER A 150 21.39 20.96 8.44
CA SER A 150 20.96 22.04 9.32
C SER A 150 19.44 22.21 9.27
N SER A 151 18.79 22.48 10.41
CA SER A 151 17.39 22.96 10.41
C SER A 151 17.29 24.48 10.18
N ASP A 152 18.41 25.13 9.91
CA ASP A 152 18.51 26.58 9.68
C ASP A 152 18.08 26.95 8.25
N GLU A 153 17.06 27.80 8.15
CA GLU A 153 16.53 28.31 6.88
C GLU A 153 17.63 29.02 6.06
N ASP A 154 18.51 29.79 6.71
CA ASP A 154 19.58 30.52 6.04
C ASP A 154 20.63 29.57 5.45
N TRP A 155 20.88 28.43 6.13
CA TRP A 155 21.76 27.39 5.62
C TRP A 155 21.20 26.78 4.34
N HIS A 156 19.91 26.46 4.31
CA HIS A 156 19.24 25.94 3.12
C HIS A 156 19.27 26.93 1.95
N VAL A 157 19.10 28.23 2.20
CA VAL A 157 19.22 29.27 1.17
C VAL A 157 20.62 29.25 0.56
N GLN A 158 21.67 29.07 1.35
CA GLN A 158 23.05 29.07 0.87
C GLN A 158 23.45 27.76 0.14
N HIS A 159 22.82 26.63 0.47
CA HIS A 159 23.20 25.30 -0.03
C HIS A 159 22.14 24.64 -0.91
N HIS A 160 21.12 25.39 -1.35
CA HIS A 160 19.99 24.87 -2.11
C HIS A 160 20.40 24.11 -3.38
N ALA A 161 21.43 24.57 -4.08
CA ALA A 161 21.93 23.92 -5.29
C ALA A 161 22.50 22.52 -4.99
N GLU A 162 23.20 22.34 -3.86
CA GLU A 162 23.72 21.04 -3.45
C GLU A 162 22.58 20.07 -3.14
N ILE A 163 21.58 20.51 -2.38
CA ILE A 163 20.42 19.66 -2.04
C ILE A 163 19.64 19.29 -3.31
N ALA A 164 19.38 20.27 -4.19
CA ALA A 164 18.68 20.02 -5.44
C ALA A 164 19.44 19.05 -6.37
N ASN A 165 20.78 19.17 -6.43
CA ASN A 165 21.61 18.21 -7.16
C ASN A 165 21.47 16.80 -6.59
N ARG A 166 21.48 16.65 -5.27
CA ARG A 166 21.37 15.33 -4.65
C ARG A 166 20.00 14.68 -4.84
N ILE A 167 18.93 15.47 -4.82
CA ILE A 167 17.59 14.99 -5.15
C ILE A 167 17.56 14.51 -6.62
N ARG A 168 18.21 15.23 -7.54
CA ARG A 168 18.35 14.81 -8.94
C ARG A 168 19.15 13.51 -9.08
N ASP A 169 20.25 13.38 -8.36
CA ASP A 169 21.07 12.17 -8.38
C ASP A 169 20.29 10.94 -7.85
N TYR A 170 19.46 11.12 -6.80
CA TYR A 170 18.57 10.07 -6.31
C TYR A 170 17.50 9.69 -7.35
N GLU A 171 16.87 10.68 -7.98
CA GLU A 171 15.92 10.46 -9.08
C GLU A 171 16.57 9.71 -10.26
N GLU A 172 17.79 10.09 -10.64
CA GLU A 172 18.52 9.46 -11.74
C GLU A 172 18.94 8.02 -11.40
N ALA A 173 19.41 7.78 -10.17
CA ALA A 173 19.69 6.44 -9.68
C ALA A 173 18.45 5.54 -9.73
N SER A 174 17.28 6.08 -9.37
CA SER A 174 16.00 5.37 -9.46
C SER A 174 15.63 5.04 -10.91
N LYS A 175 15.75 6.00 -11.83
CA LYS A 175 15.52 5.77 -13.27
C LYS A 175 16.44 4.70 -13.84
N GLN A 176 17.73 4.74 -13.50
CA GLN A 176 18.69 3.75 -13.95
C GLN A 176 18.39 2.36 -13.38
N ALA A 177 17.98 2.25 -12.11
CA ALA A 177 17.59 0.98 -11.50
C ALA A 177 16.34 0.38 -12.17
N VAL A 178 15.36 1.21 -12.52
CA VAL A 178 14.16 0.81 -13.29
C VAL A 178 14.54 0.32 -14.70
N ALA A 179 15.38 1.07 -15.42
CA ALA A 179 15.84 0.68 -16.74
C ALA A 179 16.58 -0.68 -16.71
N ASN A 180 17.42 -0.91 -15.69
CA ASN A 180 18.11 -2.18 -15.50
C ASN A 180 17.13 -3.33 -15.22
N LEU A 181 16.10 -3.11 -14.40
CA LEU A 181 15.04 -4.10 -14.14
C LEU A 181 14.26 -4.45 -15.41
N GLN A 182 13.87 -3.44 -16.20
CA GLN A 182 13.16 -3.64 -17.46
C GLN A 182 14.02 -4.43 -18.44
N GLN A 183 15.28 -4.05 -18.63
CA GLN A 183 16.21 -4.80 -19.48
C GLN A 183 16.37 -6.25 -19.02
N MET A 184 16.51 -6.49 -17.70
CA MET A 184 16.60 -7.83 -17.14
C MET A 184 15.35 -8.64 -17.44
N ALA A 185 14.16 -8.07 -17.21
CA ALA A 185 12.90 -8.73 -17.48
C ALA A 185 12.71 -9.03 -18.98
N GLU A 186 12.99 -8.07 -19.86
CA GLU A 186 12.91 -8.21 -21.31
C GLU A 186 13.85 -9.31 -21.81
N SER A 187 15.08 -9.39 -21.29
CA SER A 187 16.03 -10.46 -21.64
C SER A 187 15.52 -11.85 -21.28
N ALA A 188 14.66 -11.94 -20.26
CA ALA A 188 13.98 -13.17 -19.89
C ALA A 188 12.68 -13.39 -20.69
N GLY A 189 12.17 -12.42 -21.43
CA GLY A 189 10.85 -12.48 -22.07
C GLY A 189 9.70 -12.22 -21.08
N ILE A 190 9.95 -11.40 -20.06
CA ILE A 190 8.99 -10.92 -19.07
C ILE A 190 8.68 -9.45 -19.39
N SER A 191 7.41 -9.09 -19.41
CA SER A 191 6.99 -7.68 -19.47
C SER A 191 6.78 -7.17 -18.04
N LEU A 192 7.58 -6.17 -17.63
CA LEU A 192 7.26 -5.38 -16.45
C LEU A 192 6.37 -4.22 -16.87
N LEU A 193 5.25 -4.06 -16.17
CA LEU A 193 4.28 -3.00 -16.44
C LEU A 193 4.72 -1.72 -15.74
N ASP A 194 4.66 -0.59 -16.43
CA ASP A 194 4.78 0.70 -15.76
C ASP A 194 3.57 0.98 -14.84
N ILE A 195 3.65 2.03 -14.02
CA ILE A 195 2.56 2.38 -13.08
C ILE A 195 1.24 2.60 -13.82
N SER A 196 1.27 3.35 -14.93
CA SER A 196 0.07 3.72 -15.67
C SER A 196 -0.56 2.53 -16.37
N GLU A 197 0.26 1.63 -16.92
CA GLU A 197 -0.18 0.36 -17.50
C GLU A 197 -0.81 -0.50 -16.41
N TYR A 198 -0.12 -0.67 -15.27
CA TYR A 198 -0.62 -1.48 -14.15
C TYR A 198 -1.95 -0.95 -13.62
N GLU A 199 -2.07 0.37 -13.40
CA GLU A 199 -3.32 1.03 -13.00
C GLU A 199 -4.41 0.91 -14.05
N THR A 200 -4.07 1.01 -15.33
CA THR A 200 -5.04 0.82 -16.43
C THR A 200 -5.59 -0.60 -16.41
N ILE A 201 -4.76 -1.60 -16.14
CA ILE A 201 -5.21 -2.99 -16.08
C ILE A 201 -6.02 -3.25 -14.80
N LEU A 202 -5.62 -2.66 -13.66
CA LEU A 202 -6.41 -2.68 -12.43
C LEU A 202 -7.82 -2.11 -12.68
N ASN A 203 -7.90 -0.93 -13.30
CA ASN A 203 -9.16 -0.22 -13.50
C ASN A 203 -10.02 -0.79 -14.63
N ASN A 204 -9.42 -1.43 -15.64
CA ASN A 204 -10.12 -2.09 -16.72
C ASN A 204 -10.45 -3.53 -16.34
N GLU A 205 -11.44 -3.70 -15.45
CA GLU A 205 -12.07 -5.00 -15.21
C GLU A 205 -12.62 -5.57 -16.54
N GLY A 206 -11.97 -6.62 -17.06
CA GLY A 206 -12.37 -7.24 -18.32
C GLY A 206 -11.24 -7.51 -19.32
N SER A 207 -9.98 -7.17 -18.99
CA SER A 207 -8.84 -7.62 -19.81
C SER A 207 -8.71 -9.14 -19.76
N ALA A 208 -9.25 -9.82 -20.77
CA ALA A 208 -9.12 -11.26 -21.00
C ALA A 208 -7.69 -11.70 -21.34
N ASN A 209 -6.67 -10.85 -21.13
CA ASN A 209 -5.29 -11.17 -21.48
C ASN A 209 -4.67 -12.05 -20.37
N PRO A 210 -4.44 -13.36 -20.62
CA PRO A 210 -3.92 -14.28 -19.62
C PRO A 210 -2.46 -13.98 -19.21
N ASN A 211 -1.76 -13.15 -19.99
CA ASN A 211 -0.41 -12.68 -19.66
C ASN A 211 -0.41 -11.47 -18.73
N VAL A 212 -1.58 -10.84 -18.56
CA VAL A 212 -1.77 -9.62 -17.77
C VAL A 212 -2.92 -9.82 -16.79
N MET A 213 -2.85 -10.91 -16.04
CA MET A 213 -3.68 -11.03 -14.84
C MET A 213 -3.00 -10.18 -13.77
N VAL A 214 -3.44 -8.93 -13.67
CA VAL A 214 -3.25 -8.16 -12.46
C VAL A 214 -3.78 -9.03 -11.33
N ILE A 215 -2.89 -9.30 -10.39
CA ILE A 215 -3.26 -9.88 -9.11
C ILE A 215 -4.46 -9.07 -8.63
N GLY A 216 -5.61 -9.74 -8.53
CA GLY A 216 -6.81 -9.10 -8.04
C GLY A 216 -6.52 -8.47 -6.68
N GLU A 217 -6.20 -7.18 -6.67
CA GLU A 217 -6.94 -6.30 -5.81
C GLU A 217 -8.40 -6.57 -6.11
N ILE A 218 -9.17 -6.74 -5.06
CA ILE A 218 -10.62 -6.75 -5.16
C ILE A 218 -10.96 -5.35 -5.68
N THR A 219 -11.00 -5.16 -7.01
CA THR A 219 -11.59 -3.98 -7.60
C THR A 219 -13.09 -4.06 -7.37
N MET A 220 -13.60 -2.95 -6.88
CA MET A 220 -14.96 -2.80 -6.41
C MET A 220 -15.87 -2.57 -7.62
N SER A 221 -17.04 -3.21 -7.59
CA SER A 221 -18.32 -2.78 -8.16
C SER A 221 -18.29 -1.74 -9.29
N GLN A 222 -18.87 -2.11 -10.44
CA GLN A 222 -18.96 -1.45 -11.74
C GLN A 222 -19.59 -0.03 -11.82
N ASP A 223 -19.70 0.73 -10.73
CA ASP A 223 -20.28 2.08 -10.75
C ASP A 223 -19.25 3.15 -10.42
N ASN A 224 -18.56 3.62 -11.45
CA ASN A 224 -17.55 4.68 -11.33
C ASN A 224 -18.23 6.06 -11.29
N ILE A 225 -18.75 6.47 -10.12
CA ILE A 225 -19.17 7.86 -9.89
C ILE A 225 -17.94 8.66 -9.43
N ASN A 226 -17.32 9.35 -10.39
CA ASN A 226 -16.22 10.27 -10.12
C ASN A 226 -16.74 11.57 -9.49
N ILE A 227 -16.77 11.65 -8.15
CA ILE A 227 -16.98 12.91 -7.43
C ILE A 227 -15.62 13.43 -6.95
N LYS A 228 -15.05 14.37 -7.70
CA LYS A 228 -13.87 15.13 -7.26
C LYS A 228 -14.32 16.30 -6.38
N ASP A 229 -13.53 16.61 -5.34
CA ASP A 229 -13.72 17.71 -4.37
C ASP A 229 -14.79 17.55 -3.27
N VAL A 230 -14.93 16.36 -2.68
CA VAL A 230 -15.63 16.21 -1.40
C VAL A 230 -14.65 15.74 -0.32
N VAL A 231 -13.91 16.69 0.24
CA VAL A 231 -13.14 16.48 1.48
C VAL A 231 -14.08 16.77 2.64
N GLY A 232 -14.74 15.74 3.15
CA GLY A 232 -15.64 15.84 4.29
C GLY A 232 -16.26 14.51 4.70
N PRO A 233 -17.03 14.47 5.81
CA PRO A 233 -17.68 13.27 6.38
C PRO A 233 -18.54 12.46 5.41
N VAL A 234 -18.84 13.02 4.24
CA VAL A 234 -19.67 12.46 3.18
C VAL A 234 -19.07 11.17 2.60
N ASN A 235 -17.74 11.01 2.54
CA ASN A 235 -17.11 9.82 1.95
C ASN A 235 -17.20 8.57 2.87
N VAL A 236 -17.02 8.76 4.19
CA VAL A 236 -17.13 7.68 5.19
C VAL A 236 -18.53 7.05 5.17
N LYS A 237 -19.56 7.90 5.13
CA LYS A 237 -20.96 7.44 5.09
C LYS A 237 -21.27 6.67 3.80
N ALA A 238 -20.92 7.23 2.65
CA ALA A 238 -21.18 6.59 1.35
C ALA A 238 -20.50 5.23 1.23
N ARG A 239 -19.25 5.11 1.69
CA ARG A 239 -18.53 3.84 1.74
C ARG A 239 -19.25 2.82 2.62
N LEU A 240 -19.66 3.17 3.84
CA LEU A 240 -20.34 2.23 4.73
C LEU A 240 -21.77 1.86 4.27
N ASP A 241 -22.44 2.76 3.54
CA ASP A 241 -23.69 2.43 2.86
C ASP A 241 -23.44 1.38 1.76
N HIS A 242 -22.34 1.51 0.99
CA HIS A 242 -21.90 0.49 0.02
C HIS A 242 -21.51 -0.84 0.70
N VAL A 243 -20.84 -0.79 1.84
CA VAL A 243 -20.55 -1.99 2.67
C VAL A 243 -21.85 -2.70 3.04
N THR A 244 -22.85 -1.96 3.53
CA THR A 244 -24.17 -2.53 3.90
C THR A 244 -24.87 -3.16 2.69
N GLN A 245 -24.81 -2.50 1.53
CA GLN A 245 -25.36 -3.06 0.29
C GLN A 245 -24.66 -4.36 -0.10
N ASN A 246 -23.33 -4.42 0.00
CA ASN A 246 -22.57 -5.63 -0.28
C ASN A 246 -22.99 -6.79 0.61
N VAL A 247 -23.13 -6.56 1.92
CA VAL A 247 -23.59 -7.57 2.88
C VAL A 247 -24.97 -8.11 2.52
N ASN A 248 -25.92 -7.23 2.16
CA ASN A 248 -27.28 -7.65 1.81
C ASN A 248 -27.34 -8.52 0.55
N THR A 249 -26.38 -8.36 -0.36
CA THR A 249 -26.25 -9.15 -1.59
C THR A 249 -25.44 -10.44 -1.43
N ALA A 250 -24.91 -10.75 -0.24
CA ALA A 250 -24.13 -11.97 0.00
C ALA A 250 -25.02 -13.22 -0.07
N SER A 251 -24.82 -14.08 -1.07
CA SER A 251 -25.60 -15.32 -1.22
C SER A 251 -25.25 -16.38 -0.18
N THR A 252 -24.06 -16.29 0.42
CA THR A 252 -23.55 -17.20 1.45
C THR A 252 -24.11 -16.95 2.84
N PHE A 253 -24.72 -15.78 3.08
CA PHE A 253 -25.28 -15.43 4.38
C PHE A 253 -26.76 -15.80 4.47
N THR A 254 -27.15 -16.36 5.62
CA THR A 254 -28.55 -16.41 6.02
C THR A 254 -29.10 -14.99 6.23
N ASP A 255 -30.41 -14.82 6.15
CA ASP A 255 -31.04 -13.50 6.38
C ASP A 255 -30.73 -12.95 7.78
N VAL A 256 -30.61 -13.83 8.78
CA VAL A 256 -30.21 -13.46 10.15
C VAL A 256 -28.78 -12.91 10.17
N GLN A 257 -27.84 -13.58 9.50
CA GLN A 257 -26.44 -13.11 9.40
C GLN A 257 -26.33 -11.80 8.63
N LYS A 258 -27.12 -11.60 7.56
CA LYS A 258 -27.15 -10.32 6.82
C LYS A 258 -27.64 -9.18 7.72
N GLN A 259 -28.69 -9.43 8.48
CA GLN A 259 -29.27 -8.45 9.39
C GLN A 259 -28.28 -8.10 10.52
N GLU A 260 -27.67 -9.11 11.15
CA GLU A 260 -26.69 -8.90 12.21
C GLU A 260 -25.46 -8.13 11.69
N PHE A 261 -24.89 -8.54 10.55
CA PHE A 261 -23.72 -7.86 10.04
C PHE A 261 -24.02 -6.45 9.56
N SER A 262 -25.17 -6.22 8.90
CA SER A 262 -25.63 -4.89 8.52
C SER A 262 -25.84 -3.98 9.74
N ALA A 263 -26.36 -4.53 10.84
CA ALA A 263 -26.51 -3.78 12.09
C ALA A 263 -25.14 -3.37 12.67
N LEU A 264 -24.13 -4.25 12.61
CA LEU A 264 -22.77 -3.93 13.03
C LEU A 264 -22.12 -2.85 12.16
N ILE A 265 -22.34 -2.88 10.84
CA ILE A 265 -21.84 -1.83 9.93
C ILE A 265 -22.56 -0.49 10.19
N GLU A 266 -23.85 -0.51 10.50
CA GLU A 266 -24.59 0.70 10.88
C GLU A 266 -24.11 1.26 12.23
N GLU A 267 -23.86 0.40 13.24
CA GLU A 267 -23.20 0.81 14.49
C GLU A 267 -21.83 1.45 14.22
N LEU A 268 -21.04 0.88 13.31
CA LEU A 268 -19.72 1.38 12.95
C LEU A 268 -19.82 2.75 12.27
N LYS A 269 -20.81 2.91 11.38
CA LYS A 269 -21.12 4.18 10.70
C LYS A 269 -21.46 5.29 11.67
N GLN A 270 -22.30 5.01 12.66
CA GLN A 270 -22.67 5.97 13.70
C GLN A 270 -21.49 6.34 14.59
N ALA A 271 -20.67 5.35 14.98
CA ALA A 271 -19.47 5.57 15.76
C ALA A 271 -18.45 6.44 15.00
N LEU A 272 -18.23 6.19 13.71
CA LEU A 272 -17.33 6.96 12.87
C LEU A 272 -17.86 8.36 12.53
N ALA A 273 -19.17 8.53 12.36
CA ALA A 273 -19.78 9.84 12.17
C ALA A 273 -19.53 10.75 13.38
N SER A 274 -19.57 10.17 14.59
CA SER A 274 -19.23 10.87 15.84
C SER A 274 -17.73 11.18 15.93
N ALA A 275 -16.87 10.30 15.40
CA ALA A 275 -15.42 10.49 15.36
C ALA A 275 -15.00 11.55 14.34
N ALA A 276 -15.71 11.69 13.22
CA ALA A 276 -15.30 12.53 12.08
C ALA A 276 -15.19 14.03 12.40
N SER A 277 -15.77 14.50 13.52
CA SER A 277 -15.64 15.89 13.98
C SER A 277 -14.38 16.15 14.82
N VAL A 278 -13.71 15.10 15.30
CA VAL A 278 -12.61 15.19 16.27
C VAL A 278 -11.36 14.39 15.89
N ALA A 279 -11.52 13.30 15.12
CA ALA A 279 -10.44 12.47 14.63
C ALA A 279 -9.84 13.05 13.34
N LYS A 280 -8.60 12.66 13.03
CA LYS A 280 -8.00 12.94 11.72
C LYS A 280 -8.84 12.22 10.64
N PRO A 281 -9.20 12.88 9.53
CA PRO A 281 -10.01 12.27 8.47
C PRO A 281 -9.42 10.95 7.96
N GLU A 282 -8.10 10.87 7.86
CA GLU A 282 -7.37 9.70 7.35
C GLU A 282 -7.57 8.48 8.26
N ASP A 283 -7.66 8.68 9.59
CA ASP A 283 -7.88 7.58 10.53
C ASP A 283 -9.27 6.97 10.34
N THR A 284 -10.29 7.82 10.19
CA THR A 284 -11.66 7.36 9.93
C THR A 284 -11.81 6.69 8.56
N GLN A 285 -11.09 7.18 7.55
CA GLN A 285 -11.06 6.58 6.22
C GLN A 285 -10.47 5.17 6.24
N ARG A 286 -9.37 4.95 6.97
CA ARG A 286 -8.76 3.62 7.09
C ARG A 286 -9.71 2.61 7.72
N VAL A 287 -10.44 2.98 8.77
CA VAL A 287 -11.46 2.09 9.36
C VAL A 287 -12.51 1.69 8.32
N THR A 288 -13.00 2.65 7.51
CA THR A 288 -13.98 2.33 6.46
C THR A 288 -13.43 1.44 5.36
N GLN A 289 -12.18 1.68 4.92
CA GLN A 289 -11.53 0.89 3.88
C GLN A 289 -11.37 -0.57 4.33
N VAL A 290 -10.96 -0.80 5.57
CA VAL A 290 -10.80 -2.17 6.07
C VAL A 290 -12.15 -2.86 6.29
N ALA A 291 -13.17 -2.14 6.78
CA ALA A 291 -14.52 -2.69 6.90
C ALA A 291 -15.10 -3.10 5.53
N GLU A 292 -14.81 -2.33 4.49
CA GLU A 292 -15.16 -2.64 3.11
C GLU A 292 -14.45 -3.90 2.59
N MET A 293 -13.16 -4.05 2.85
CA MET A 293 -12.42 -5.28 2.52
C MET A 293 -13.00 -6.53 3.20
N VAL A 294 -13.36 -6.41 4.49
CA VAL A 294 -14.00 -7.50 5.24
C VAL A 294 -15.34 -7.88 4.60
N ALA A 295 -16.20 -6.90 4.30
CA ALA A 295 -17.50 -7.15 3.70
C ALA A 295 -17.42 -7.73 2.27
N ALA A 296 -16.46 -7.27 1.47
CA ALA A 296 -16.24 -7.79 0.13
C ALA A 296 -15.78 -9.25 0.15
N GLU A 297 -14.95 -9.64 1.11
CA GLU A 297 -14.47 -11.02 1.22
C GLU A 297 -15.56 -11.97 1.74
N VAL A 298 -16.31 -11.59 2.79
CA VAL A 298 -17.36 -12.48 3.33
C VAL A 298 -18.51 -12.73 2.34
N LYS A 299 -18.69 -11.84 1.36
CA LYS A 299 -19.68 -11.99 0.29
C LYS A 299 -19.32 -13.08 -0.72
N LYS A 300 -18.06 -13.49 -0.81
CA LYS A 300 -17.62 -14.52 -1.77
C LYS A 300 -18.27 -15.86 -1.46
N GLU A 301 -18.50 -16.68 -2.49
CA GLU A 301 -19.04 -18.04 -2.36
C GLU A 301 -18.15 -18.92 -1.47
N GLU A 302 -16.84 -18.77 -1.60
CA GLU A 302 -15.83 -19.38 -0.76
C GLU A 302 -14.93 -18.29 -0.15
N PRO A 303 -15.29 -17.72 1.01
CA PRO A 303 -14.48 -16.70 1.66
C PRO A 303 -13.11 -17.26 2.10
N ASN A 304 -12.05 -16.50 1.86
CA ASN A 304 -10.70 -16.84 2.32
C ASN A 304 -10.58 -16.56 3.83
N LYS A 305 -10.71 -17.61 4.64
CA LYS A 305 -10.63 -17.54 6.11
C LYS A 305 -9.38 -16.82 6.62
N SER A 306 -8.21 -17.11 6.04
CA SER A 306 -6.95 -16.48 6.47
C SER A 306 -6.93 -14.98 6.16
N PHE A 307 -7.46 -14.57 5.01
CA PHE A 307 -7.59 -13.16 4.67
C PHE A 307 -8.58 -12.43 5.59
N LEU A 308 -9.69 -13.08 5.94
CA LEU A 308 -10.65 -12.52 6.88
C LEU A 308 -10.06 -12.31 8.27
N THR A 309 -9.30 -13.28 8.80
CA THR A 309 -8.57 -13.12 10.06
C THR A 309 -7.65 -11.89 10.01
N ILE A 310 -6.80 -11.79 8.98
CA ILE A 310 -5.87 -10.66 8.83
C ILE A 310 -6.63 -9.33 8.68
N SER A 311 -7.69 -9.30 7.88
CA SER A 311 -8.45 -8.08 7.61
C SER A 311 -9.24 -7.61 8.84
N THR A 312 -9.78 -8.53 9.63
CA THR A 312 -10.48 -8.20 10.88
C THR A 312 -9.55 -7.74 11.99
N GLU A 313 -8.35 -8.32 12.08
CA GLU A 313 -7.27 -7.77 12.92
C GLU A 313 -6.88 -6.37 12.45
N GLY A 314 -6.72 -6.18 11.13
CA GLY A 314 -6.47 -4.87 10.52
C GLY A 314 -7.56 -3.84 10.84
N LEU A 315 -8.83 -4.26 10.88
CA LEU A 315 -9.97 -3.40 11.21
C LEU A 315 -9.89 -2.93 12.67
N MET A 316 -9.58 -3.84 13.59
CA MET A 316 -9.37 -3.51 14.99
C MET A 316 -8.17 -2.58 15.17
N GLU A 317 -7.06 -2.84 14.48
CA GLU A 317 -5.87 -1.99 14.52
C GLU A 317 -6.16 -0.59 13.96
N ALA A 318 -6.89 -0.48 12.85
CA ALA A 318 -7.32 0.81 12.31
C ALA A 318 -8.24 1.56 13.30
N ALA A 319 -9.13 0.84 13.99
CA ALA A 319 -10.01 1.43 14.98
C ALA A 319 -9.29 1.91 16.24
N LYS A 320 -8.14 1.33 16.61
CA LYS A 320 -7.29 1.83 17.70
C LYS A 320 -6.76 3.24 17.43
N ALA A 321 -6.50 3.59 16.16
CA ALA A 321 -6.02 4.92 15.79
C ALA A 321 -7.00 6.04 16.18
N VAL A 322 -8.31 5.74 16.26
CA VAL A 322 -9.34 6.70 16.70
C VAL A 322 -9.83 6.46 18.13
N GLU A 323 -9.29 5.48 18.87
CA GLU A 323 -9.83 5.05 20.17
C GLU A 323 -9.84 6.19 21.21
N ALA A 324 -8.80 7.02 21.24
CA ALA A 324 -8.68 8.11 22.20
C ALA A 324 -9.82 9.14 22.10
N VAL A 325 -10.39 9.31 20.90
CA VAL A 325 -11.45 10.29 20.62
C VAL A 325 -12.80 9.63 20.33
N ALA A 326 -12.82 8.35 19.98
CA ALA A 326 -14.01 7.60 19.60
C ALA A 326 -13.90 6.11 19.99
N PRO A 327 -13.90 5.77 21.30
CA PRO A 327 -13.70 4.40 21.78
C PRO A 327 -14.80 3.43 21.31
N ALA A 328 -15.97 3.95 20.95
CA ALA A 328 -17.05 3.17 20.36
C ALA A 328 -16.65 2.51 19.04
N VAL A 329 -15.77 3.12 18.23
CA VAL A 329 -15.32 2.57 16.94
C VAL A 329 -14.57 1.27 17.16
N LEU A 330 -13.62 1.22 18.10
CA LEU A 330 -12.88 0.00 18.43
C LEU A 330 -13.78 -1.11 18.95
N ARG A 331 -14.73 -0.77 19.82
CA ARG A 331 -15.70 -1.74 20.34
C ARG A 331 -16.53 -2.37 19.22
N VAL A 332 -16.99 -1.57 18.25
CA VAL A 332 -17.78 -2.09 17.12
C VAL A 332 -16.89 -2.90 16.16
N ALA A 333 -15.67 -2.43 15.87
CA ALA A 333 -14.70 -3.20 15.09
C ALA A 333 -14.42 -4.59 15.69
N ALA A 334 -14.31 -4.68 17.01
CA ALA A 334 -14.15 -5.96 17.70
C ALA A 334 -15.39 -6.87 17.57
N LYS A 335 -16.62 -6.30 17.62
CA LYS A 335 -17.85 -7.06 17.34
C LYS A 335 -17.87 -7.59 15.91
N VAL A 336 -17.47 -6.76 14.93
CA VAL A 336 -17.34 -7.19 13.52
C VAL A 336 -16.35 -8.34 13.39
N ALA A 337 -15.17 -8.22 14.01
CA ALA A 337 -14.17 -9.29 14.00
C ALA A 337 -14.70 -10.59 14.61
N ALA A 338 -15.38 -10.51 15.76
CA ALA A 338 -15.97 -11.67 16.42
C ALA A 338 -17.08 -12.32 15.58
N PHE A 339 -17.94 -11.51 14.96
CA PHE A 339 -18.98 -12.00 14.05
C PHE A 339 -18.37 -12.78 12.88
N VAL A 340 -17.38 -12.20 12.20
CA VAL A 340 -16.70 -12.82 11.06
C VAL A 340 -15.99 -14.11 11.45
N ALA A 341 -15.34 -14.14 12.63
CA ALA A 341 -14.71 -15.35 13.15
C ALA A 341 -15.74 -16.46 13.42
N GLY A 342 -16.97 -16.11 13.82
CA GLY A 342 -18.06 -17.05 14.07
C GLY A 342 -18.72 -17.64 12.82
N LEU A 343 -18.35 -17.18 11.62
CA LEU A 343 -18.89 -17.71 10.36
C LEU A 343 -18.26 -19.06 9.96
N PHE A 344 -17.17 -19.50 10.61
CA PHE A 344 -16.25 -20.51 10.07
C PHE A 344 -15.79 -21.61 11.00
#